data_AF-A0A7C7PV52-F1
#
_entry.id   AF-A0A7C7PV52-F1
#
_cell.length_a   1.000
_cell.length_b   1.000
_cell.length_c   1.000
_cell.angle_alpha   90.00
_cell.angle_beta   90.00
_cell.angle_gamma   90.00
#
_symmetry.space_group_name_H-M   'P 1'
#
loop_
_entity.id
_entity.type
_entity.pdbx_description
1 polymer ?
#
loop_
_entity_poly.entity_id
_entity_poly.type
_entity_poly.pdbx_seq_one_letter_code
_entity_poly.pdbx_strand_id
1 'polypeptide(L)'
;MYDRHYVEFSCHPHCGMGTYLVPGKEGGWKPITEYVDPDRFWEIFKDAYEQARAGHKTRAKLSLVARGVRRIGFEFLRRYLMPVFLKANYSSLADLHHRMIFLGLMHFMDPYNFDLRRAERCVIHYAVPDGRIISFCTMNSIHRPDVERKFAIPIERWREEHGGAPLDAVA
;
A
#
# COMPACT_ATOMS: atom_id res chain seq x y z
N MET A 1 15.08 3.84 22.52
CA MET A 1 14.17 3.54 21.38
C MET A 1 14.53 2.25 20.62
N TYR A 2 15.51 1.45 21.04
CA TYR A 2 15.96 0.23 20.31
C TYR A 2 15.43 -1.09 20.89
N ASP A 3 14.59 -1.02 21.92
CA ASP A 3 14.09 -2.18 22.67
C ASP A 3 12.58 -2.40 22.47
N ARG A 4 12.01 -1.76 21.43
CA ARG A 4 10.62 -1.94 21.05
C ARG A 4 10.56 -2.80 19.80
N HIS A 5 10.20 -4.07 19.99
CA HIS A 5 9.78 -4.93 18.90
C HIS A 5 8.37 -4.52 18.48
N TYR A 6 8.23 -4.12 17.22
CA TYR A 6 6.92 -3.85 16.62
C TYR A 6 6.48 -5.12 15.89
N VAL A 7 5.19 -5.44 16.00
CA VAL A 7 4.61 -6.52 15.19
C VAL A 7 4.68 -6.09 13.73
N GLU A 8 5.29 -6.92 12.89
CA GLU A 8 5.40 -6.68 11.46
C GLU A 8 4.07 -7.08 10.79
N PHE A 9 3.18 -6.12 10.64
CA PHE A 9 1.97 -6.28 9.83
C PHE A 9 2.33 -6.08 8.36
N SER A 10 2.90 -7.11 7.72
CA SER A 10 3.17 -7.10 6.28
C SER A 10 2.20 -8.01 5.53
N CYS A 11 1.79 -7.59 4.34
CA CYS A 11 1.09 -8.47 3.42
C CYS A 11 2.02 -9.57 2.89
N HIS A 12 1.44 -10.63 2.33
CA HIS A 12 2.21 -11.58 1.52
C HIS A 12 2.72 -10.88 0.25
N PRO A 13 3.97 -11.09 -0.19
CA PRO A 13 4.55 -10.41 -1.37
C PRO A 13 3.78 -10.67 -2.68
N HIS A 14 2.97 -11.73 -2.73
CA HIS A 14 2.11 -12.06 -3.88
C HIS A 14 0.72 -11.41 -3.82
N CYS A 15 0.36 -10.68 -2.76
CA CYS A 15 -0.96 -10.05 -2.63
C CYS A 15 -1.12 -8.83 -3.55
N GLY A 16 -0.04 -8.12 -3.83
CA GLY A 16 -0.09 -6.95 -4.68
C GLY A 16 1.28 -6.32 -4.89
N MET A 17 1.32 -5.41 -5.85
CA MET A 17 2.50 -4.63 -6.21
C MET A 17 2.07 -3.20 -6.49
N GLY A 18 2.95 -2.24 -6.20
CA GLY A 18 2.70 -0.82 -6.44
C GLY A 18 3.90 -0.18 -7.12
N THR A 19 3.63 0.74 -8.03
CA THR A 19 4.66 1.60 -8.62
C THR A 19 4.08 2.99 -8.91
N TYR A 20 4.95 3.91 -9.31
CA TYR A 20 4.56 5.26 -9.69
C TYR A 20 4.98 5.55 -11.13
N LEU A 21 4.09 6.20 -11.87
CA LEU A 21 4.43 6.91 -13.09
C LEU A 21 4.69 8.38 -12.77
N VAL A 22 5.81 8.88 -13.28
CA VAL A 22 6.29 10.25 -13.06
C VAL A 22 6.24 11.00 -14.40
N PRO A 23 5.73 12.25 -14.43
CA PRO A 23 5.70 13.04 -15.65
C PRO A 23 7.11 13.31 -16.20
N GLY A 24 7.32 13.02 -17.48
CA GLY A 24 8.53 13.34 -18.21
C GLY A 24 8.65 14.83 -18.56
N LYS A 25 9.84 15.27 -19.00
CA LYS A 25 10.07 16.65 -19.48
C LYS A 25 9.53 16.90 -20.88
N GLU A 26 9.66 15.92 -21.77
CA GLU A 26 9.28 16.00 -23.19
C GLU A 26 7.83 15.55 -23.42
N GLY A 27 7.03 15.51 -22.35
CA GLY A 27 5.74 14.83 -22.33
C GLY A 27 5.87 13.35 -21.95
N GLY A 28 4.71 12.69 -21.82
CA GLY A 28 4.62 11.29 -21.45
C GLY A 28 4.93 10.98 -19.98
N TRP A 29 5.06 9.68 -19.70
CA TRP A 29 5.20 9.12 -18.36
C TRP A 29 6.36 8.15 -18.30
N LYS A 30 7.10 8.18 -17.20
CA LYS A 30 8.23 7.27 -16.93
C LYS A 30 8.02 6.54 -15.60
N PRO A 31 8.39 5.26 -15.48
CA PRO A 31 8.31 4.57 -14.20
C PRO A 31 9.28 5.20 -13.20
N ILE A 32 8.90 5.23 -11.92
CA ILE A 32 9.75 5.77 -10.84
C ILE A 32 11.13 5.09 -10.78
N THR A 33 11.23 3.85 -11.25
CA THR A 33 12.46 3.07 -11.31
C THR A 33 13.50 3.62 -12.30
N GLU A 34 13.13 4.49 -13.25
CA GLU A 34 14.10 5.24 -14.06
C GLU A 34 14.82 6.33 -13.26
N TYR A 35 14.21 6.78 -12.15
CA TYR A 35 14.75 7.85 -11.31
C TYR A 35 15.37 7.33 -10.02
N VAL A 36 14.94 6.17 -9.55
CA VAL A 36 15.33 5.55 -8.28
C VAL A 36 15.51 4.06 -8.48
N ASP A 37 16.74 3.56 -8.33
CA ASP A 37 17.06 2.12 -8.41
C ASP A 37 16.76 1.43 -7.06
N PRO A 38 15.70 0.61 -6.96
CA PRO A 38 15.27 0.03 -5.70
C PRO A 38 16.30 -0.94 -5.11
N ASP A 39 16.98 -1.73 -5.94
CA ASP A 39 17.96 -2.72 -5.48
C ASP A 39 19.19 -2.04 -4.88
N ARG A 40 19.66 -0.96 -5.53
CA ARG A 40 20.77 -0.16 -4.99
C ARG A 40 20.39 0.53 -3.69
N PHE A 41 19.15 1.00 -3.58
CA PHE A 41 18.65 1.59 -2.35
C PHE A 41 18.58 0.57 -1.22
N TRP A 42 18.12 -0.65 -1.51
CA TRP A 42 18.10 -1.75 -0.54
C TRP A 42 19.49 -2.03 0.04
N GLU A 43 20.52 -2.11 -0.80
CA GLU A 43 21.90 -2.29 -0.32
C GLU A 43 22.37 -1.13 0.57
N ILE A 44 22.01 0.12 0.24
CA ILE A 44 22.33 1.28 1.09
C ILE A 44 21.61 1.18 2.45
N PHE A 45 20.35 0.78 2.46
CA PHE A 45 19.59 0.60 3.70
C PHE A 45 20.18 -0.52 4.56
N LYS A 46 20.54 -1.65 3.95
CA LYS A 46 21.18 -2.79 4.61
C LYS A 46 22.51 -2.38 5.25
N ASP A 47 23.38 -1.71 4.50
CA ASP A 47 24.67 -1.21 5.00
C ASP A 47 24.48 -0.22 6.17
N ALA A 48 23.51 0.71 6.04
CA ALA A 48 23.21 1.67 7.09
C ALA A 48 22.63 0.99 8.34
N TYR A 49 21.80 -0.03 8.17
CA TYR A 49 21.25 -0.83 9.26
C TYR A 49 22.35 -1.58 10.02
N GLU A 50 23.26 -2.26 9.32
CA GLU A 50 24.39 -2.96 9.92
C GLU A 50 25.31 -2.00 10.70
N GLN A 51 25.61 -0.82 10.14
CA GLN A 51 26.36 0.23 10.83
C GLN A 51 25.65 0.75 12.08
N ALA A 52 24.33 0.96 12.00
CA ALA A 52 23.54 1.41 13.13
C ALA A 52 23.49 0.35 14.24
N ARG A 53 23.38 -0.94 13.89
CA ARG A 53 23.45 -2.08 14.82
C ARG A 53 24.80 -2.19 15.50
N ALA A 54 25.89 -1.93 14.78
CA ALA A 54 27.24 -1.88 15.34
C ALA A 54 27.51 -0.62 16.21
N GLY A 55 26.51 0.25 16.41
CA GLY A 55 26.61 1.46 17.23
C GLY A 55 27.05 2.72 16.49
N HIS A 56 27.40 2.63 15.20
CA HIS A 56 27.88 3.76 14.39
C HIS A 56 26.74 4.59 13.76
N LYS A 57 25.82 5.09 14.59
CA LYS A 57 24.58 5.75 14.13
C LYS A 57 24.81 6.99 13.26
N THR A 58 25.78 7.83 13.61
CA THR A 58 26.11 9.03 12.82
C THR A 58 26.63 8.64 11.43
N ARG A 59 27.50 7.62 11.37
CA ARG A 59 28.04 7.07 10.12
C ARG A 59 26.94 6.45 9.26
N ALA A 60 26.00 5.72 9.88
CA ALA A 60 24.84 5.13 9.21
C ALA A 60 23.95 6.20 8.56
N LYS A 61 23.64 7.29 9.29
CA LYS A 61 22.85 8.40 8.74
C LYS A 61 23.58 9.09 7.59
N LEU A 62 24.88 9.37 7.77
CA LEU A 62 25.68 10.05 6.75
C LEU A 62 25.83 9.19 5.50
N SER A 63 26.05 7.88 5.64
CA SER A 63 26.17 6.95 4.52
C SER A 63 24.86 6.84 3.75
N LEU A 64 23.72 6.76 4.45
CA LEU A 64 22.39 6.76 3.86
C LEU A 64 22.14 8.02 3.01
N VAL A 65 22.40 9.20 3.56
CA VAL A 65 22.20 10.47 2.84
C VAL A 65 23.18 10.60 1.67
N ALA A 66 24.47 10.41 1.91
CA ALA A 66 25.50 10.64 0.90
C ALA A 66 25.41 9.65 -0.27
N ARG A 67 25.09 8.38 0.01
CA ARG A 67 24.92 7.36 -1.04
C ARG A 67 23.53 7.45 -1.65
N GLY A 68 22.48 7.67 -0.85
CA GLY A 68 21.10 7.75 -1.33
C GLY A 68 20.90 8.89 -2.31
N VAL A 69 21.32 10.12 -1.96
CA VAL A 69 21.16 11.30 -2.84
C VAL A 69 21.86 11.11 -4.19
N ARG A 70 23.02 10.45 -4.22
CA ARG A 70 23.76 10.17 -5.47
C ARG A 70 23.10 9.13 -6.36
N ARG A 71 22.15 8.34 -5.83
CA ARG A 71 21.43 7.31 -6.59
C ARG A 71 20.06 7.75 -7.07
N ILE A 72 19.65 8.97 -6.73
CA ILE A 72 18.41 9.56 -7.23
C ILE A 72 18.77 10.42 -8.44
N GLY A 73 18.03 10.26 -9.53
CA GLY A 73 18.17 11.12 -10.71
C GLY A 73 18.07 12.60 -10.30
N PHE A 74 19.04 13.41 -10.71
CA PHE A 74 19.14 14.83 -10.31
C PHE A 74 17.83 15.59 -10.57
N GLU A 75 17.17 15.28 -11.69
CA GLU A 75 15.87 15.83 -12.03
C GLU A 75 14.80 15.50 -11.00
N PHE A 76 14.69 14.23 -10.60
CA PHE A 76 13.70 13.78 -9.65
C PHE A 76 13.95 14.40 -8.27
N LEU A 77 15.22 14.42 -7.85
CA LEU A 77 15.63 15.07 -6.61
C LEU A 77 15.24 16.56 -6.60
N ARG A 78 15.60 17.31 -7.65
CA ARG A 78 15.36 18.76 -7.71
C ARG A 78 13.88 19.11 -7.85
N ARG A 79 13.14 18.40 -8.70
CA ARG A 79 11.75 18.75 -9.06
C ARG A 79 10.74 18.24 -8.04
N TYR A 80 10.99 17.08 -7.44
CA TYR A 80 10.00 16.34 -6.66
C TYR A 80 10.37 16.21 -5.18
N LEU A 81 11.62 15.90 -4.85
CA LEU A 81 12.01 15.64 -3.45
C LEU A 81 12.47 16.89 -2.68
N MET A 82 13.21 17.81 -3.30
CA MET A 82 13.66 19.05 -2.66
C MET A 82 12.50 19.88 -2.06
N PRO A 83 11.37 20.09 -2.76
CA PRO A 83 10.23 20.79 -2.19
C PRO A 83 9.68 20.12 -0.92
N VAL A 84 9.66 18.79 -0.88
CA VAL A 84 9.18 18.00 0.27
C VAL A 84 10.15 18.14 1.44
N PHE A 85 11.45 18.03 1.21
CA PHE A 85 12.45 18.15 2.29
C PHE A 85 12.57 19.57 2.84
N LEU A 86 12.41 20.59 1.99
CA LEU A 86 12.48 21.99 2.41
C LEU A 86 11.24 22.44 3.18
N LYS A 87 10.04 22.04 2.73
CA LYS A 87 8.77 22.43 3.38
C LYS A 87 8.40 21.53 4.56
N ALA A 88 8.82 20.26 4.52
CA ALA A 88 8.62 19.25 5.56
C ALA A 88 7.18 19.17 6.12
N ASN A 89 6.17 19.33 5.26
CA ASN A 89 4.77 19.33 5.66
C ASN A 89 3.90 18.40 4.78
N TYR A 90 2.73 18.03 5.28
CA TYR A 90 1.84 17.09 4.59
C TYR A 90 1.38 17.61 3.22
N SER A 91 1.14 18.91 3.08
CA SER A 91 0.74 19.50 1.79
C SER A 91 1.81 19.34 0.73
N SER A 92 3.09 19.48 1.06
CA SER A 92 4.18 19.25 0.12
C SER A 92 4.29 17.80 -0.35
N LEU A 93 3.95 16.84 0.53
CA LEU A 93 3.88 15.42 0.17
C LEU A 93 2.65 15.12 -0.71
N ALA A 94 1.51 15.73 -0.41
CA ALA A 94 0.30 15.62 -1.22
C ALA A 94 0.54 16.20 -2.62
N ASP A 95 1.15 17.39 -2.73
CA ASP A 95 1.53 18.01 -4.01
C ASP A 95 2.42 17.10 -4.86
N LEU A 96 3.34 16.37 -4.21
CA LEU A 96 4.17 15.37 -4.88
C LEU A 96 3.31 14.21 -5.41
N HIS A 97 2.46 13.64 -4.55
CA HIS A 97 1.62 12.51 -4.91
C HIS A 97 0.64 12.86 -6.03
N HIS A 98 0.01 14.04 -6.01
CA HIS A 98 -0.91 14.51 -7.05
C HIS A 98 -0.25 14.78 -8.41
N ARG A 99 1.08 14.87 -8.47
CA ARG A 99 1.83 14.99 -9.73
C ARG A 99 2.17 13.63 -10.35
N MET A 100 2.02 12.55 -9.61
CA MET A 100 2.35 11.20 -10.05
C MET A 100 1.08 10.38 -10.21
N ILE A 101 1.15 9.32 -11.01
CA ILE A 101 0.09 8.33 -11.06
C ILE A 101 0.57 7.10 -10.29
N PHE A 102 -0.12 6.76 -9.21
CA PHE A 102 0.10 5.48 -8.54
C PHE A 102 -0.56 4.36 -9.34
N LEU A 103 0.24 3.35 -9.70
CA LEU A 103 -0.25 2.12 -10.31
C LEU A 103 -0.18 1.01 -9.27
N GLY A 104 -1.35 0.65 -8.74
CA GLY A 104 -1.51 -0.49 -7.85
C GLY A 104 -2.05 -1.71 -8.59
N LEU A 105 -1.47 -2.87 -8.34
CA LEU A 105 -1.94 -4.17 -8.79
C LEU A 105 -2.26 -5.02 -7.56
N MET A 106 -3.42 -5.65 -7.56
CA MET A 106 -3.82 -6.59 -6.53
C MET A 106 -4.08 -7.94 -7.18
N HIS A 107 -3.51 -8.97 -6.59
CA HIS A 107 -3.75 -10.35 -7.01
C HIS A 107 -4.76 -10.95 -6.04
N PHE A 108 -6.02 -10.98 -6.45
CA PHE A 108 -7.07 -11.67 -5.68
C PHE A 108 -6.99 -13.17 -5.92
N MET A 109 -7.24 -13.95 -4.87
CA MET A 109 -7.28 -15.41 -4.98
C MET A 109 -8.68 -15.88 -5.38
N ASP A 110 -8.72 -16.98 -6.11
CA ASP A 110 -9.90 -17.75 -6.49
C ASP A 110 -9.72 -19.22 -6.04
N PRO A 111 -10.74 -20.09 -6.20
CA PRO A 111 -10.63 -21.49 -5.77
C PRO A 111 -9.49 -22.30 -6.41
N TYR A 112 -8.96 -21.90 -7.58
CA TYR A 112 -7.90 -22.61 -8.29
C TYR A 112 -6.49 -22.18 -7.89
N ASN A 113 -6.32 -21.00 -7.28
CA ASN A 113 -5.01 -20.46 -6.86
C ASN A 113 -4.98 -20.07 -5.36
N PHE A 114 -5.89 -20.63 -4.57
CA PHE A 114 -6.03 -20.30 -3.16
C PHE A 114 -4.81 -20.75 -2.34
N ASP A 115 -4.23 -19.82 -1.59
CA ASP A 115 -3.03 -20.05 -0.77
C ASP A 115 -3.31 -19.64 0.68
N LEU A 116 -3.11 -20.58 1.60
CA LEU A 116 -3.35 -20.38 3.03
C LEU A 116 -2.38 -19.37 3.67
N ARG A 117 -1.12 -19.33 3.25
CA ARG A 117 -0.13 -18.36 3.77
C ARG A 117 -0.48 -16.94 3.34
N ARG A 118 -1.04 -16.77 2.14
CA ARG A 118 -1.59 -15.47 1.69
C ARG A 118 -2.82 -15.07 2.51
N ALA A 119 -3.68 -16.03 2.88
CA ALA A 119 -4.85 -15.76 3.73
C ALA A 119 -4.46 -15.38 5.17
N GLU A 120 -3.48 -16.06 5.77
CA GLU A 120 -2.95 -15.78 7.11
C GLU A 120 -2.28 -14.40 7.22
N ARG A 121 -1.67 -13.93 6.12
CA ARG A 121 -0.99 -12.63 6.03
C ARG A 121 -1.82 -11.58 5.29
N CYS A 122 -3.13 -11.75 5.22
CA CYS A 122 -3.99 -10.76 4.59
C CYS A 122 -4.00 -9.49 5.44
N VAL A 123 -3.93 -8.32 4.80
CA VAL A 123 -3.97 -7.01 5.48
C VAL A 123 -5.30 -6.29 5.26
N ILE A 124 -6.21 -6.89 4.49
CA ILE A 124 -7.54 -6.37 4.20
C ILE A 124 -8.56 -7.36 4.76
N HIS A 125 -9.49 -6.86 5.58
CA HIS A 125 -10.46 -7.68 6.27
C HIS A 125 -11.85 -7.07 6.17
N TYR A 126 -12.86 -7.93 6.16
CA TYR A 126 -14.26 -7.56 6.31
C TYR A 126 -14.70 -7.83 7.73
N ALA A 127 -15.30 -6.82 8.36
CA ALA A 127 -16.13 -7.02 9.53
C ALA A 127 -17.54 -7.39 9.06
N VAL A 128 -18.10 -8.47 9.57
CA VAL A 128 -19.46 -8.92 9.25
C VAL A 128 -20.40 -8.72 10.45
N PRO A 129 -21.73 -8.64 10.24
CA PRO A 129 -22.67 -8.27 11.32
C PRO A 129 -22.69 -9.21 12.54
N ASP A 130 -22.23 -10.46 12.41
CA ASP A 130 -22.06 -11.37 13.57
C ASP A 130 -20.73 -11.21 14.30
N GLY A 131 -19.99 -10.13 14.05
CA GLY A 131 -18.78 -9.77 14.79
C GLY A 131 -17.51 -10.50 14.34
N ARG A 132 -17.57 -11.37 13.33
CA ARG A 132 -16.37 -12.00 12.77
C ARG A 132 -15.57 -10.99 11.93
N ILE A 133 -14.25 -11.16 11.92
CA ILE A 133 -13.32 -10.47 11.04
C ILE A 133 -12.77 -11.52 10.06
N ILE A 134 -13.02 -11.33 8.77
CA ILE A 134 -12.73 -12.33 7.74
C ILE A 134 -11.77 -11.71 6.73
N SER A 135 -10.69 -12.42 6.37
CA SER A 135 -9.72 -11.90 5.41
C SER A 135 -10.33 -11.73 4.02
N PHE A 136 -9.83 -10.78 3.23
CA PHE A 136 -10.45 -10.39 1.97
C PHE A 136 -10.68 -11.57 1.01
N CYS A 137 -9.67 -12.39 0.78
CA CYS A 137 -9.79 -13.50 -0.17
C CYS A 137 -10.67 -14.62 0.38
N THR A 138 -10.60 -14.95 1.68
CA THR A 138 -11.48 -15.97 2.27
C THR A 138 -12.94 -15.51 2.24
N MET A 139 -13.19 -14.22 2.50
CA MET A 139 -14.52 -13.65 2.39
C MET A 139 -15.05 -13.82 0.96
N ASN A 140 -14.32 -13.38 -0.05
CA ASN A 140 -14.81 -13.37 -1.43
C ASN A 140 -14.89 -14.76 -2.08
N SER A 141 -14.01 -15.69 -1.72
CA SER A 141 -13.98 -17.02 -2.35
C SER A 141 -14.76 -18.10 -1.59
N ILE A 142 -15.00 -17.92 -0.28
CA ILE A 142 -15.54 -18.99 0.59
C ILE A 142 -16.76 -18.48 1.38
N HIS A 143 -16.59 -17.43 2.20
CA HIS A 143 -17.59 -17.10 3.23
C HIS A 143 -18.73 -16.21 2.75
N ARG A 144 -18.57 -15.50 1.63
CA ARG A 144 -19.54 -14.51 1.14
C ARG A 144 -20.95 -15.09 0.97
N PRO A 145 -21.17 -16.23 0.30
CA PRO A 145 -22.53 -16.75 0.12
C PRO A 145 -23.26 -17.05 1.44
N ASP A 146 -22.55 -17.59 2.43
CA ASP A 146 -23.14 -17.92 3.73
C ASP A 146 -23.45 -16.66 4.55
N VAL A 147 -22.55 -15.67 4.53
CA VAL A 147 -22.75 -14.39 5.19
C VAL A 147 -23.92 -13.65 4.55
N GLU A 148 -23.93 -13.51 3.23
CA GLU A 148 -24.99 -12.81 2.51
C GLU A 148 -26.34 -13.49 2.73
N ARG A 149 -26.42 -14.83 2.64
CA ARG A 149 -27.68 -15.54 2.92
C ARG A 149 -28.17 -15.35 4.36
N LYS A 150 -27.26 -15.35 5.34
CA LYS A 150 -27.60 -15.19 6.75
C LYS A 150 -28.17 -13.81 7.08
N PHE A 151 -27.70 -12.77 6.40
CA PHE A 151 -28.10 -11.38 6.66
C PHE A 151 -28.98 -10.79 5.55
N ALA A 152 -29.32 -11.56 4.52
CA ALA A 152 -30.24 -11.16 3.48
C ALA A 152 -31.64 -10.90 4.05
N ILE A 153 -32.26 -9.86 3.52
CA ILE A 153 -33.66 -9.53 3.74
C ILE A 153 -34.39 -9.68 2.41
N PRO A 154 -35.58 -10.32 2.38
CA PRO A 154 -36.41 -10.36 1.17
C PRO A 154 -36.71 -8.95 0.66
N ILE A 155 -36.78 -8.80 -0.66
CA ILE A 155 -36.95 -7.50 -1.29
C ILE A 155 -38.29 -6.85 -0.90
N GLU A 156 -39.34 -7.66 -0.74
CA GLU A 156 -40.67 -7.23 -0.33
C GLU A 156 -40.60 -6.59 1.05
N ARG A 157 -39.96 -7.28 2.01
CA ARG A 157 -39.76 -6.78 3.37
C ARG A 157 -38.94 -5.49 3.38
N TRP A 158 -37.86 -5.43 2.60
CA TRP A 158 -37.05 -4.21 2.52
C TRP A 158 -37.86 -3.02 2.00
N ARG A 159 -38.70 -3.22 0.97
CA ARG A 159 -39.57 -2.16 0.43
C ARG A 159 -40.59 -1.67 1.44
N GLU A 160 -41.18 -2.57 2.22
CA GLU A 160 -42.11 -2.19 3.30
C GLU A 160 -41.40 -1.33 4.36
N GLU A 161 -40.20 -1.71 4.79
CA GLU A 161 -39.39 -0.96 5.76
C GLU A 161 -38.89 0.40 5.21
N HIS A 162 -38.81 0.57 3.89
CA HIS A 162 -38.28 1.78 3.22
C HIS A 162 -39.33 2.53 2.38
N GLY A 163 -40.62 2.39 2.70
CA GLY A 163 -41.70 3.20 2.11
C GLY A 163 -41.92 2.99 0.61
N GLY A 164 -41.57 1.82 0.06
CA GLY A 164 -41.74 1.48 -1.35
C GLY A 164 -40.74 2.16 -2.28
N ALA A 165 -39.63 2.70 -1.76
CA ALA A 165 -38.58 3.33 -2.55
C ALA A 165 -38.04 2.37 -3.63
N PRO A 166 -37.74 2.88 -4.85
CA PRO A 166 -37.13 2.06 -5.88
C PRO A 166 -35.70 1.69 -5.46
N LEU A 167 -35.26 0.50 -5.86
CA LEU A 167 -34.03 -0.14 -5.38
C LEU A 167 -32.75 0.65 -5.67
N ASP A 168 -32.79 1.47 -6.71
CA ASP A 168 -31.72 2.36 -7.17
C ASP A 168 -31.65 3.69 -6.39
N ALA A 169 -32.64 4.01 -5.57
CA ALA A 169 -32.66 5.25 -4.79
C ALA A 169 -31.72 5.24 -3.56
N VAL A 170 -31.08 4.11 -3.25
CA VAL A 170 -30.24 3.91 -2.05
C VAL A 170 -28.77 3.61 -2.41
N ALA A 171 -28.37 3.90 -3.65
CA ALA A 171 -26.98 3.84 -4.10
C ALA A 171 -26.29 5.21 -3.97
#